data_AF-A0A344LGZ8-F1
#
_entry.id   AF-A0A344LGZ8-F1
#
_cell.length_a   1.000
_cell.length_b   1.000
_cell.length_c   1.000
_cell.angle_alpha   90.00
_cell.angle_beta   90.00
_cell.angle_gamma   90.00
#
_symmetry.space_group_name_H-M   'P 1'
#
loop_
_entity.id
_entity.type
_entity.pdbx_description
1 polymer ?
#
loop_
_entity_poly.entity_id
_entity_poly.type
_entity_poly.pdbx_seq_one_letter_code
_entity_poly.pdbx_strand_id
1 'polypeptide(L)'
;MTFDRTFQVRLGKNMRIARAEAMLTREQVGERMLPPVKEPTVRSWEAGERSTPTFRLVDFCRVVGRPVAAVIPTDDGPAQVIHAPRLVLAEDPKLQPLAAWARGYGRDLIRLTPEAIAVAAELCGVKPDWLRRRLLKMQRI
;
A
#
# COMPACT_ATOMS: atom_id res chain seq x y z
N MET A 1 -2.77 -11.65 21.17
CA MET A 1 -3.57 -11.50 19.93
C MET A 1 -3.04 -12.49 18.92
N THR A 2 -3.70 -13.62 18.73
CA THR A 2 -3.32 -14.63 17.73
C THR A 2 -3.90 -14.14 16.40
N PHE A 3 -3.05 -13.66 15.49
CA PHE A 3 -3.52 -13.29 14.15
C PHE A 3 -4.04 -14.55 13.45
N ASP A 4 -5.26 -14.47 12.94
CA ASP A 4 -5.89 -15.55 12.16
C ASP A 4 -4.96 -15.95 11.00
N ARG A 5 -4.84 -17.25 10.72
CA ARG A 5 -4.07 -17.80 9.60
C ARG A 5 -4.47 -17.15 8.27
N THR A 6 -5.74 -16.77 8.13
CA THR A 6 -6.28 -16.02 6.99
C THR A 6 -5.59 -14.66 6.83
N PHE A 7 -5.39 -13.93 7.92
CA PHE A 7 -4.69 -12.64 7.92
C PHE A 7 -3.23 -12.81 7.46
N GLN A 8 -2.53 -13.81 8.00
CA GLN A 8 -1.13 -14.07 7.68
C GLN A 8 -0.93 -14.40 6.20
N VAL A 9 -1.78 -15.25 5.63
CA VAL A 9 -1.76 -15.58 4.19
C VAL A 9 -2.03 -14.34 3.33
N ARG A 10 -3.02 -13.52 3.70
CA ARG A 10 -3.34 -12.27 2.98
C ARG A 10 -2.20 -11.26 3.07
N LEU A 11 -1.56 -11.13 4.23
CA LEU A 11 -0.40 -10.26 4.42
C LEU A 11 0.77 -10.72 3.55
N GLY A 12 1.07 -12.02 3.54
CA GLY A 12 2.11 -12.59 2.68
C GLY A 12 1.86 -12.33 1.20
N LYS A 13 0.61 -12.48 0.74
CA LYS A 13 0.21 -12.12 -0.62
C LYS A 13 0.45 -10.64 -0.93
N ASN A 14 0.06 -9.74 -0.03
CA ASN A 14 0.26 -8.30 -0.20
C ASN A 14 1.75 -7.92 -0.23
N MET A 15 2.58 -8.52 0.64
CA MET A 15 4.03 -8.35 0.61
C MET A 15 4.61 -8.78 -0.74
N ARG A 16 4.19 -9.93 -1.26
CA ARG A 16 4.64 -10.43 -2.58
C ARG A 16 4.30 -9.47 -3.71
N ILE A 17 3.08 -8.94 -3.72
CA ILE A 17 2.62 -7.94 -4.72
C ILE A 17 3.46 -6.68 -4.59
N ALA A 18 3.62 -6.13 -3.38
CA ALA A 18 4.40 -4.92 -3.15
C ALA A 18 5.85 -5.06 -3.61
N ARG A 19 6.49 -6.21 -3.34
CA ARG A 19 7.85 -6.50 -3.84
C ARG A 19 7.89 -6.57 -5.36
N ALA A 20 6.95 -7.28 -5.98
CA ALA A 20 6.90 -7.42 -7.45
C ALA A 20 6.70 -6.06 -8.14
N GLU A 21 5.85 -5.19 -7.59
CA GLU A 21 5.65 -3.83 -8.09
C GLU A 21 6.87 -2.91 -7.89
N ALA A 22 7.71 -3.20 -6.89
CA ALA A 22 9.00 -2.55 -6.70
C ALA A 22 10.11 -3.14 -7.58
N MET A 23 9.82 -4.17 -8.39
CA MET A 23 10.77 -4.87 -9.26
C MET A 23 11.99 -5.44 -8.51
N LEU A 24 11.79 -5.91 -7.27
CA LEU A 24 12.84 -6.51 -6.45
C LEU A 24 12.71 -8.03 -6.38
N THR A 25 13.85 -8.73 -6.36
CA THR A 25 13.90 -10.14 -5.99
C THR A 25 13.79 -10.29 -4.46
N ARG A 26 13.43 -11.47 -3.97
CA ARG A 26 13.37 -11.74 -2.53
C ARG A 26 14.75 -11.64 -1.87
N GLU A 27 15.79 -12.02 -2.60
CA GLU A 27 17.19 -11.89 -2.18
C GLU A 27 17.57 -10.42 -2.01
N GLN A 28 17.31 -9.58 -3.01
CA GLN A 28 17.55 -8.13 -2.93
C GLN A 28 16.79 -7.48 -1.78
N VAL A 29 15.54 -7.90 -1.51
CA VAL A 29 14.81 -7.43 -0.34
C VAL A 29 15.53 -7.83 0.94
N GLY A 30 15.86 -9.12 1.08
CA GLY A 30 16.51 -9.66 2.27
C GLY A 30 17.84 -8.99 2.59
N GLU A 31 18.66 -8.70 1.57
CA GLU A 31 19.94 -7.99 1.70
C GLU A 31 19.78 -6.54 2.14
N ARG A 32 18.73 -5.85 1.65
CA ARG A 32 18.48 -4.43 1.95
C ARG A 32 17.77 -4.20 3.29
N MET A 33 17.24 -5.25 3.90
CA MET A 33 16.62 -5.21 5.23
C MET A 33 17.66 -5.06 6.34
N LEU A 34 17.24 -4.52 7.49
CA LEU A 34 18.08 -4.23 8.65
C LEU A 34 17.53 -4.93 9.91
N PRO A 35 18.28 -5.88 10.51
CA PRO A 35 19.48 -6.52 9.95
C PRO A 35 19.13 -7.41 8.73
N PRO A 36 20.07 -7.73 7.82
CA PRO A 36 19.77 -8.54 6.65
C PRO A 36 19.11 -9.88 6.99
N VAL A 37 18.25 -10.37 6.11
CA VAL A 37 17.61 -11.69 6.22
C VAL A 37 17.84 -12.49 4.96
N LYS A 38 17.92 -13.82 5.11
CA LYS A 38 18.10 -14.72 3.96
C LYS A 38 16.81 -14.79 3.13
N GLU A 39 16.95 -15.00 1.82
CA GLU A 39 15.84 -15.17 0.87
C GLU A 39 14.72 -16.13 1.37
N PRO A 40 15.03 -17.30 1.97
CA PRO A 40 13.99 -18.21 2.44
C PRO A 40 13.11 -17.62 3.54
N THR A 41 13.64 -16.68 4.33
CA THR A 41 12.85 -15.98 5.36
C THR A 41 11.81 -15.09 4.69
N VAL A 42 12.21 -14.29 3.69
CA VAL A 42 11.28 -13.45 2.91
C VAL A 42 10.25 -14.31 2.20
N ARG A 43 10.66 -15.46 1.63
CA ARG A 43 9.75 -16.42 1.00
C ARG A 43 8.69 -16.93 1.98
N SER A 44 9.09 -17.34 3.18
CA SER A 44 8.18 -17.87 4.20
C SER A 44 7.15 -16.82 4.68
N TRP A 45 7.54 -15.55 4.74
CA TRP A 45 6.63 -14.44 5.02
C TRP A 45 5.65 -14.22 3.87
N GLU A 46 6.13 -14.18 2.63
CA GLU A 46 5.27 -14.02 1.43
C GLU A 46 4.33 -15.19 1.18
N ALA A 47 4.67 -16.39 1.65
CA ALA A 47 3.81 -17.56 1.60
C ALA A 47 2.76 -17.57 2.73
N GLY A 48 2.94 -16.74 3.76
CA GLY A 48 2.13 -16.79 4.97
C GLY A 48 2.41 -18.04 5.82
N GLU A 49 3.55 -18.70 5.61
CA GLU A 49 3.99 -19.87 6.40
C GLU A 49 4.59 -19.45 7.73
N ARG A 50 5.21 -18.25 7.76
CA ARG A 50 5.82 -17.67 8.95
C ARG A 50 5.23 -16.29 9.24
N SER A 51 4.95 -16.02 10.50
CA SER A 51 4.51 -14.69 10.93
C SER A 51 5.65 -13.68 10.74
N THR A 52 5.33 -12.51 10.18
CA THR A 52 6.27 -11.41 10.00
C THR A 52 6.21 -10.50 11.23
N PRO A 53 7.28 -10.42 12.05
CA PRO A 53 7.29 -9.48 13.17
C PRO A 53 7.07 -8.05 12.69
N THR A 54 6.36 -7.22 13.47
CA THR A 54 6.00 -5.86 13.05
C THR A 54 7.19 -5.01 12.63
N PHE A 55 8.31 -5.07 13.35
CA PHE A 55 9.53 -4.33 12.97
C PHE A 55 10.11 -4.80 11.63
N ARG A 56 9.99 -6.11 11.31
CA ARG A 56 10.38 -6.65 10.01
C ARG A 56 9.44 -6.22 8.90
N LEU A 57 8.14 -6.11 9.19
CA LEU A 57 7.17 -5.61 8.24
C LEU A 57 7.43 -4.13 7.91
N VAL A 58 7.70 -3.30 8.93
CA VAL A 58 8.06 -1.88 8.75
C VAL A 58 9.30 -1.75 7.87
N ASP A 59 10.34 -2.52 8.16
CA ASP A 59 11.59 -2.47 7.41
C ASP A 59 11.45 -3.04 5.99
N PHE A 60 10.67 -4.10 5.80
CA PHE A 60 10.28 -4.58 4.46
C PHE A 60 9.60 -3.48 3.65
N CYS A 61 8.63 -2.78 4.25
CA CYS A 61 7.91 -1.66 3.66
C CYS A 61 8.84 -0.51 3.26
N ARG A 62 9.82 -0.17 4.10
CA ARG A 62 10.89 0.78 3.77
C ARG A 62 11.65 0.34 2.52
N VAL A 63 12.06 -0.93 2.45
CA VAL A 63 12.84 -1.47 1.31
C VAL A 63 12.06 -1.41 -0.01
N VAL A 64 10.76 -1.72 0.02
CA VAL A 64 9.92 -1.70 -1.19
C VAL A 64 9.31 -0.32 -1.49
N GLY A 65 9.61 0.71 -0.69
CA GLY A 65 9.11 2.06 -0.89
C GLY A 65 7.58 2.18 -0.73
N ARG A 66 7.00 1.46 0.24
CA ARG A 66 5.55 1.47 0.49
C ARG A 66 5.24 1.77 1.96
N PRO A 67 4.16 2.50 2.26
CA PRO A 67 3.69 2.60 3.64
C PRO A 67 3.15 1.26 4.12
N VAL A 68 3.26 0.98 5.43
CA VAL A 68 2.74 -0.26 6.05
C VAL A 68 1.24 -0.43 5.77
N ALA A 69 0.47 0.66 5.82
CA ALA A 69 -0.96 0.63 5.53
C ALA A 69 -1.32 0.06 4.14
N ALA A 70 -0.39 0.11 3.17
CA ALA A 70 -0.61 -0.45 1.83
C ALA A 70 -0.46 -1.98 1.77
N VAL A 71 0.23 -2.59 2.73
CA VAL A 71 0.43 -4.05 2.76
C VAL A 71 -0.48 -4.76 3.76
N ILE A 72 -1.00 -4.06 4.77
CA ILE A 72 -1.91 -4.64 5.76
C ILE A 72 -3.24 -5.05 5.09
N PRO A 73 -3.64 -6.33 5.18
CA PRO A 73 -4.93 -6.79 4.65
C PRO A 73 -6.14 -6.03 5.23
N THR A 74 -7.15 -5.80 4.39
CA THR A 74 -8.50 -5.35 4.77
C THR A 74 -9.55 -6.21 4.13
N ASP A 75 -10.66 -6.41 4.82
CA ASP A 75 -11.74 -7.31 4.41
C ASP A 75 -12.39 -6.89 3.09
N ASP A 76 -12.28 -5.60 2.74
CA ASP A 76 -12.82 -5.00 1.52
C ASP A 76 -11.88 -5.07 0.29
N GLY A 77 -10.83 -5.92 0.33
CA GLY A 77 -9.90 -6.10 -0.80
C GLY A 77 -8.71 -5.12 -0.84
N PRO A 78 -7.98 -5.02 -1.97
CA PRO A 78 -6.76 -4.24 -2.06
C PRO A 78 -7.06 -2.73 -2.03
N ALA A 79 -6.67 -2.08 -0.94
CA ALA A 79 -6.85 -0.64 -0.77
C ALA A 79 -5.70 0.15 -1.39
N GLN A 80 -6.03 1.33 -1.90
CA GLN A 80 -5.07 2.29 -2.41
C GLN A 80 -4.70 3.28 -1.31
N VAL A 81 -3.41 3.48 -1.06
CA VAL A 81 -2.94 4.36 0.02
C VAL A 81 -2.19 5.57 -0.52
N ILE A 82 -2.65 6.79 -0.25
CA ILE A 82 -2.04 8.03 -0.74
C ILE A 82 -1.72 8.98 0.42
N HIS A 83 -0.60 9.68 0.35
CA HIS A 83 -0.31 10.79 1.27
C HIS A 83 -1.28 11.96 0.99
N ALA A 84 -2.01 12.41 2.01
CA ALA A 84 -2.95 13.52 1.88
C ALA A 84 -2.30 14.77 1.25
N PRO A 85 -1.07 15.19 1.61
CA PRO A 85 -0.42 16.34 0.97
C PRO A 85 -0.25 16.19 -0.54
N ARG A 86 0.01 14.99 -1.07
CA ARG A 86 0.15 14.78 -2.51
C ARG A 86 -1.17 15.01 -3.25
N LEU A 87 -2.28 14.67 -2.61
CA LEU A 87 -3.61 14.88 -3.16
C LEU A 87 -4.02 16.35 -3.08
N VAL A 88 -3.69 17.03 -1.98
CA VAL A 88 -3.91 18.48 -1.81
C VAL A 88 -3.12 19.31 -2.83
N LEU A 89 -1.90 18.90 -3.15
CA LEU A 89 -1.03 19.57 -4.12
C LEU A 89 -1.28 19.14 -5.59
N ALA A 90 -2.32 18.34 -5.84
CA ALA A 90 -2.62 17.91 -7.20
C ALA A 90 -3.15 19.08 -8.03
N GLU A 91 -2.43 19.43 -9.10
CA GLU A 91 -2.83 20.51 -10.03
C GLU A 91 -3.97 20.09 -10.98
N ASP A 92 -4.32 18.81 -11.01
CA ASP A 92 -5.36 18.27 -11.89
C ASP A 92 -6.74 18.81 -11.49
N PRO A 93 -7.42 19.61 -12.32
CA PRO A 93 -8.71 20.22 -11.97
C PRO A 93 -9.78 19.19 -11.62
N LYS A 94 -9.70 17.99 -12.22
CA LYS A 94 -10.66 16.91 -11.94
C LYS A 94 -10.53 16.35 -10.53
N LEU A 95 -9.37 16.52 -9.89
CA LEU A 95 -9.12 16.06 -8.53
C LEU A 95 -9.46 17.11 -7.47
N GLN A 96 -9.90 18.32 -7.84
CA GLN A 96 -10.19 19.39 -6.87
C GLN A 96 -11.16 19.00 -5.76
N PRO A 97 -12.27 18.28 -6.03
CA PRO A 97 -13.15 17.79 -4.96
C PRO A 97 -12.41 16.91 -3.95
N LEU A 98 -11.55 16.02 -4.45
CA LEU A 98 -10.79 15.08 -3.63
C LEU A 98 -9.63 15.78 -2.90
N ALA A 99 -9.01 16.78 -3.52
CA ALA A 99 -7.99 17.63 -2.92
C ALA A 99 -8.57 18.45 -1.76
N ALA A 100 -9.78 18.99 -1.92
CA ALA A 100 -10.47 19.73 -0.86
C ALA A 100 -10.79 18.82 0.34
N TRP A 101 -11.32 17.63 0.08
CA TRP A 101 -11.56 16.61 1.11
C TRP A 101 -10.27 16.18 1.83
N ALA A 102 -9.16 15.99 1.09
CA ALA A 102 -7.88 15.57 1.67
C ALA A 102 -7.26 16.58 2.64
N ARG A 103 -7.64 17.87 2.59
CA ARG A 103 -7.15 18.89 3.53
C ARG A 103 -7.46 18.54 4.99
N GLY A 104 -8.59 17.85 5.24
CA GLY A 104 -8.98 17.40 6.58
C GLY A 104 -8.03 16.37 7.20
N TYR A 105 -7.16 15.75 6.41
CA TYR A 105 -6.22 14.71 6.85
C TYR A 105 -4.81 15.23 7.14
N GLY A 106 -4.54 16.52 6.94
CA GLY A 106 -3.24 17.11 7.22
C GLY A 106 -2.09 16.40 6.48
N ARG A 107 -1.23 15.70 7.22
CA ARG A 107 -0.07 14.95 6.68
C ARG A 107 -0.27 13.43 6.64
N ASP A 108 -1.46 12.96 6.96
CA ASP A 108 -1.73 11.53 7.13
C ASP A 108 -1.81 10.78 5.81
N LEU A 109 -1.78 9.45 5.93
CA LEU A 109 -2.08 8.52 4.86
C LEU A 109 -3.58 8.31 4.75
N ILE A 110 -4.11 8.48 3.55
CA ILE A 110 -5.49 8.20 3.21
C ILE A 110 -5.53 6.81 2.57
N ARG A 111 -6.36 5.93 3.11
CA ARG A 111 -6.64 4.61 2.56
C ARG A 111 -8.00 4.63 1.86
N LEU A 112 -8.02 4.25 0.59
CA LEU A 112 -9.19 4.20 -0.27
C LEU A 112 -9.47 2.75 -0.67
N THR A 113 -10.58 2.19 -0.20
CA THR A 113 -11.09 0.89 -0.67
C THR A 113 -11.62 1.01 -2.11
N PRO A 114 -11.89 -0.10 -2.82
CA PRO A 114 -12.54 -0.06 -4.13
C PRO A 114 -13.84 0.76 -4.15
N GLU A 115 -14.64 0.66 -3.10
CA GLU A 115 -15.91 1.38 -2.91
C GLU A 115 -15.64 2.88 -2.72
N ALA A 116 -14.66 3.24 -1.87
CA ALA A 116 -14.27 4.62 -1.67
C ALA A 116 -13.73 5.25 -2.97
N ILE A 117 -13.01 4.49 -3.81
CA ILE A 117 -12.58 4.94 -5.14
C ILE A 117 -13.78 5.19 -6.04
N ALA A 118 -14.81 4.34 -6.01
CA ALA A 118 -16.01 4.52 -6.82
C ALA A 118 -16.73 5.84 -6.46
N VAL A 119 -16.97 6.07 -5.16
CA VAL A 119 -17.59 7.31 -4.66
C VAL A 119 -16.72 8.54 -4.97
N ALA A 120 -15.41 8.46 -4.74
CA ALA A 120 -14.49 9.55 -5.06
C ALA A 120 -14.46 9.88 -6.55
N ALA A 121 -14.57 8.87 -7.43
CA ALA A 121 -14.60 9.05 -8.87
C ALA A 121 -15.88 9.75 -9.33
N GLU A 122 -17.02 9.40 -8.75
CA GLU A 122 -18.29 10.09 -8.98
C GLU A 122 -18.21 11.56 -8.58
N LEU A 123 -17.70 11.86 -7.38
CA LEU A 123 -17.48 13.24 -6.92
C LEU A 123 -16.55 14.06 -7.84
N CYS A 124 -15.57 13.40 -8.45
CA CYS A 124 -14.63 14.01 -9.38
C CYS A 124 -15.14 14.05 -10.84
N GLY A 125 -16.31 13.47 -11.14
CA GLY A 125 -16.84 13.35 -12.50
C GLY A 125 -15.95 12.51 -13.44
N VAL A 126 -15.28 11.48 -12.91
CA VAL A 126 -14.35 10.62 -13.66
C VAL A 126 -14.69 9.14 -13.51
N LYS A 127 -14.11 8.29 -14.37
CA LYS A 127 -14.24 6.83 -14.24
C LYS A 127 -13.39 6.31 -13.07
N PRO A 128 -13.86 5.32 -12.29
CA PRO A 128 -13.09 4.72 -11.19
C PRO A 128 -11.69 4.22 -11.59
N ASP A 129 -11.57 3.59 -12.77
CA ASP A 129 -10.27 3.12 -13.28
C ASP A 129 -9.32 4.25 -13.69
N TRP A 130 -9.87 5.41 -14.08
CA TRP A 130 -9.05 6.59 -14.32
C TRP A 130 -8.51 7.13 -13.00
N LEU A 131 -9.37 7.28 -11.99
CA LEU A 131 -8.97 7.79 -10.67
C LEU A 131 -7.93 6.87 -10.02
N ARG A 132 -8.16 5.55 -10.03
CA ARG A 132 -7.24 4.56 -9.51
C ARG A 132 -5.85 4.70 -10.12
N ARG A 133 -5.76 4.76 -11.46
CA ARG A 133 -4.49 4.93 -12.18
C ARG A 133 -3.82 6.27 -11.86
N ARG A 134 -4.61 7.35 -11.74
CA ARG A 134 -4.08 8.68 -11.41
C ARG A 134 -3.47 8.70 -10.01
N LEU A 135 -4.18 8.17 -9.02
CA LEU A 135 -3.72 8.06 -7.64
C LEU A 135 -2.48 7.13 -7.53
N LEU A 136 -2.39 6.07 -8.35
CA LEU A 136 -1.23 5.16 -8.33
C LEU A 136 0.04 5.88 -8.78
N LYS A 137 -0.06 6.75 -9.79
CA LYS A 137 1.06 7.59 -10.22
C LYS A 137 1.52 8.54 -9.12
N MET A 138 0.62 9.01 -8.27
CA MET A 138 0.93 9.89 -7.16
C MET A 138 1.58 9.17 -5.97
N GLN A 139 1.54 7.83 -5.91
CA GLN A 139 2.24 7.06 -4.88
C GLN A 139 3.72 6.85 -5.19
N ARG A 140 4.10 6.84 -6.46
CA ARG A 140 5.46 6.53 -6.93
C ARG A 140 6.36 7.77 -6.90
N ILE A 141 6.89 8.12 -5.73
CA ILE A 141 8.13 8.92 -5.54
C ILE A 141 8.69 8.56 -4.18
#